data_AF-A0A975J9M9-F1
#
_entry.id   AF-A0A975J9M9-F1
#
_cell.length_a   1.000
_cell.length_b   1.000
_cell.length_c   1.000
_cell.angle_alpha   90.00
_cell.angle_beta   90.00
_cell.angle_gamma   90.00
#
_symmetry.space_group_name_H-M   'P 1'
#
loop_
_entity.id
_entity.type
_entity.pdbx_description
1 polymer ?
#
loop_
_entity_poly.entity_id
_entity_poly.type
_entity_poly.pdbx_seq_one_letter_code
_entity_poly.pdbx_strand_id
1 'polypeptide(L)'
;MIVLRDKTIETNSLFPSTDWYNEGNYIIDETKEENKELIEKIKLNAPYMELVIEDGQIVDVIPTERPEPIPEIVNEQVDEEKAFLSEAVIQLSNELESLKQEIKTLKGGN
;
A
#
# COMPACT_ATOMS: atom_id res chain seq x y z
N MET A 1 -21.05 -0.85 -14.66
CA MET A 1 -20.05 -0.19 -13.78
C MET A 1 -20.52 1.21 -13.45
N ILE A 2 -20.41 1.60 -12.18
CA ILE A 2 -20.66 2.97 -11.72
C ILE A 2 -19.31 3.62 -11.41
N VAL A 3 -19.12 4.85 -11.87
CA VAL A 3 -18.00 5.73 -11.49
C VAL A 3 -18.55 6.86 -10.62
N LEU A 4 -18.10 6.90 -9.36
CA LEU A 4 -18.49 7.89 -8.37
C LEU A 4 -17.79 9.23 -8.61
N ARG A 5 -18.30 10.30 -7.97
CA ARG A 5 -17.72 11.65 -8.10
C ARG A 5 -16.30 11.78 -7.55
N ASP A 6 -15.93 10.90 -6.63
CA ASP A 6 -14.56 10.79 -6.10
C ASP A 6 -13.66 9.90 -6.98
N LYS A 7 -14.15 9.49 -8.16
CA LYS A 7 -13.47 8.67 -9.17
C LYS A 7 -13.23 7.21 -8.73
N THR A 8 -13.79 6.81 -7.59
CA THR A 8 -13.85 5.39 -7.22
C THR A 8 -14.89 4.67 -8.09
N ILE A 9 -14.76 3.35 -8.16
CA ILE A 9 -15.57 2.51 -9.05
C ILE A 9 -16.28 1.42 -8.27
N GLU A 10 -17.51 1.13 -8.70
CA GLU A 10 -18.29 0.01 -8.21
C GLU A 10 -18.81 -0.83 -9.39
N THR A 11 -18.74 -2.15 -9.25
CA THR A 11 -19.21 -3.11 -10.24
C THR A 11 -20.23 -4.04 -9.62
N ASN A 12 -21.31 -4.34 -10.35
CA ASN A 12 -22.31 -5.32 -9.92
C ASN A 12 -22.71 -6.18 -11.12
N SER A 13 -22.37 -7.46 -11.05
CA SER A 13 -22.60 -8.41 -12.12
C SER A 13 -24.08 -8.67 -12.42
N LEU A 14 -25.00 -8.39 -11.47
CA LEU A 14 -26.44 -8.59 -11.67
C LEU A 14 -27.11 -7.45 -12.44
N PHE A 15 -26.48 -6.28 -12.51
CA PHE A 15 -27.09 -5.08 -13.08
C PHE A 15 -26.09 -4.18 -13.83
N PRO A 16 -25.26 -4.72 -14.74
CA PRO A 16 -24.04 -4.08 -15.27
C PRO A 16 -24.23 -2.70 -15.94
N SER A 17 -25.47 -2.30 -16.23
CA SER A 17 -25.83 -1.07 -16.93
C SER A 17 -26.81 -0.16 -16.16
N THR A 18 -27.04 -0.41 -14.87
CA THR A 18 -28.04 0.32 -14.06
C THR A 18 -27.41 1.25 -13.03
N ASP A 19 -27.97 2.45 -12.85
CA ASP A 19 -27.70 3.30 -11.68
C ASP A 19 -28.46 2.75 -10.46
N TRP A 20 -27.77 2.09 -9.54
CA TRP A 20 -28.42 1.56 -8.33
C TRP A 20 -28.67 2.64 -7.27
N TYR A 21 -27.91 3.74 -7.33
CA TYR A 21 -28.02 4.82 -6.37
C TYR A 21 -29.01 5.89 -6.85
N ASN A 22 -29.15 6.06 -8.18
CA ASN A 22 -29.97 7.11 -8.80
C ASN A 22 -29.55 8.52 -8.33
N GLU A 23 -28.25 8.69 -8.06
CA GLU A 23 -27.64 9.90 -7.50
C GLU A 23 -26.91 10.75 -8.57
N GLY A 24 -27.10 10.40 -9.85
CA GLY A 24 -26.44 11.07 -10.97
C GLY A 24 -24.95 10.71 -11.06
N ASN A 25 -24.62 9.45 -10.81
CA ASN A 25 -23.29 8.90 -11.05
C ASN A 25 -23.09 8.57 -12.53
N TYR A 26 -21.84 8.45 -12.98
CA TYR A 26 -21.58 8.03 -14.35
C TYR A 26 -21.71 6.51 -14.45
N ILE A 27 -22.46 6.05 -15.46
CA ILE A 27 -22.72 4.63 -15.67
C ILE A 27 -22.08 4.22 -16.97
N ILE A 28 -21.30 3.15 -16.92
CA ILE A 28 -20.72 2.52 -18.10
C ILE A 28 -21.29 1.11 -18.20
N ASP A 29 -21.92 0.83 -19.33
CA ASP A 29 -22.49 -0.49 -19.63
C ASP A 29 -21.37 -1.50 -19.90
N GLU A 30 -21.17 -2.43 -18.96
CA GLU A 30 -20.12 -3.46 -19.05
C GLU A 30 -20.44 -4.57 -20.05
N THR A 31 -21.66 -4.63 -20.58
CA THR A 31 -22.06 -5.64 -21.56
C THR A 31 -21.67 -5.27 -23.00
N LYS A 32 -21.38 -3.99 -23.24
CA LYS A 32 -21.04 -3.50 -24.57
C LYS A 32 -19.55 -3.65 -24.86
N GLU A 33 -19.26 -4.21 -26.02
CA GLU A 33 -17.89 -4.43 -26.48
C GLU A 33 -17.12 -3.12 -26.68
N GLU A 34 -17.80 -2.07 -27.16
CA GLU A 34 -17.22 -0.73 -27.34
C GLU A 34 -16.68 -0.11 -26.04
N ASN A 35 -17.22 -0.53 -24.88
CA ASN A 35 -16.81 -0.01 -23.58
C ASN A 35 -15.66 -0.81 -22.95
N LYS A 36 -15.29 -1.99 -23.48
CA LYS A 36 -14.29 -2.87 -22.84
C LYS A 36 -12.96 -2.16 -22.60
N GLU A 37 -12.46 -1.42 -23.59
CA GLU A 37 -11.19 -0.70 -23.46
C GLU A 37 -11.27 0.41 -22.42
N LEU A 38 -12.37 1.19 -22.42
CA LEU A 38 -12.61 2.25 -21.45
C LEU A 38 -12.69 1.69 -20.02
N ILE A 39 -13.42 0.58 -19.84
CA ILE A 39 -13.58 -0.11 -18.56
C ILE A 39 -12.22 -0.56 -18.00
N GLU A 40 -11.37 -1.15 -18.83
CA GLU A 40 -10.04 -1.59 -18.39
C GLU A 40 -9.14 -0.40 -18.03
N LYS A 41 -9.17 0.69 -18.80
CA LYS A 41 -8.46 1.93 -18.43
C LYS A 41 -8.94 2.48 -17.08
N ILE A 42 -10.24 2.46 -16.83
CA ILE A 42 -10.85 2.93 -15.59
C ILE A 42 -10.43 2.05 -14.41
N LYS A 43 -10.55 0.72 -14.53
CA LYS A 43 -10.12 -0.22 -13.48
C LYS A 43 -8.64 -0.08 -13.15
N LEU A 44 -7.82 0.15 -14.17
CA LEU A 44 -6.39 0.31 -13.97
C LEU A 44 -6.10 1.58 -13.17
N ASN A 45 -6.74 2.71 -13.50
CA ASN A 45 -6.33 4.03 -13.03
C ASN A 45 -7.16 4.60 -11.88
N ALA A 46 -8.36 4.11 -11.62
CA ALA A 46 -9.19 4.58 -10.51
C ALA A 46 -8.48 4.44 -9.14
N PRO A 47 -8.63 5.41 -8.22
CA PRO A 47 -9.28 6.71 -8.39
C PRO A 47 -8.36 7.81 -8.99
N TYR A 48 -7.10 7.48 -9.29
CA TYR A 48 -6.06 8.39 -9.78
C TYR A 48 -6.16 8.62 -11.29
N MET A 49 -7.24 9.27 -11.70
CA MET A 49 -7.52 9.62 -13.09
C MET A 49 -8.36 10.89 -13.21
N GLU A 50 -8.34 11.53 -14.37
CA GLU A 50 -9.33 12.53 -14.78
C GLU A 50 -10.33 11.92 -15.76
N LEU A 51 -11.60 12.27 -15.61
CA LEU A 51 -12.68 11.81 -16.50
C LEU A 51 -12.79 12.74 -17.69
N VAL A 52 -12.76 12.20 -18.91
CA VAL A 52 -13.08 12.94 -20.13
C VAL A 52 -14.55 12.70 -20.43
N ILE A 53 -15.35 13.76 -20.37
CA ILE A 53 -16.81 13.70 -20.49
C ILE A 53 -17.25 14.46 -21.73
N GLU A 54 -18.00 13.80 -22.60
CA GLU A 54 -18.66 14.38 -23.77
C GLU A 54 -20.15 13.99 -23.73
N ASP A 55 -21.04 14.95 -23.98
CA ASP A 55 -22.49 14.76 -23.95
C ASP A 55 -23.03 14.06 -22.68
N GLY A 56 -22.38 14.30 -21.55
CA GLY A 56 -22.74 13.72 -20.25
C GLY A 56 -22.30 12.26 -20.06
N GLN A 57 -21.51 11.70 -20.97
CA GLN A 57 -20.97 10.35 -20.90
C GLN A 57 -19.44 10.37 -20.80
N ILE A 58 -18.87 9.40 -20.09
CA ILE A 58 -17.42 9.23 -20.04
C ILE A 58 -16.98 8.61 -21.38
N VAL A 59 -16.11 9.30 -22.09
CA VAL A 59 -15.53 8.83 -23.36
C VAL A 59 -14.09 8.36 -23.22
N ASP A 60 -13.34 8.88 -22.24
CA ASP A 60 -11.98 8.44 -21.93
C ASP A 60 -11.59 8.78 -20.49
N VAL A 61 -10.43 8.29 -20.06
CA VAL A 61 -9.79 8.69 -18.79
C VAL A 61 -8.31 8.99 -18.97
N ILE A 62 -7.83 10.00 -18.25
CA ILE A 62 -6.43 10.42 -18.26
C ILE A 62 -5.80 10.04 -16.91
N PRO A 63 -4.81 9.14 -16.85
CA PRO A 63 -4.14 8.78 -15.61
C PRO A 63 -3.49 10.01 -14.93
N THR A 64 -3.60 10.08 -13.60
CA THR A 64 -2.89 11.08 -12.79
C THR A 64 -1.80 10.43 -11.96
N GLU A 65 -0.95 11.23 -11.32
CA GLU A 65 0.03 10.74 -10.37
C GLU A 65 -0.66 9.96 -9.24
N ARG A 66 -0.09 8.80 -8.89
CA ARG A 66 -0.49 8.05 -7.71
C ARG A 66 0.38 8.47 -6.54
N PRO A 67 -0.18 8.59 -5.34
CA PRO A 67 0.62 8.75 -4.14
C PRO A 67 1.55 7.54 -4.01
N GLU A 68 2.80 7.81 -3.66
CA GLU A 68 3.75 6.78 -3.25
C GLU A 68 3.14 5.98 -2.08
N PRO A 69 3.27 4.64 -2.06
CA PRO A 69 2.82 3.86 -0.92
C PRO A 69 3.52 4.37 0.33
N ILE A 70 2.73 4.69 1.35
CA ILE A 70 3.29 5.01 2.67
C ILE A 70 4.01 3.73 3.14
N PRO A 71 5.31 3.78 3.46
CA PRO A 71 6.01 2.60 3.93
C PRO A 71 5.30 2.06 5.16
N GLU A 72 4.93 0.78 5.13
CA GLU A 72 4.37 0.12 6.30
C GLU A 72 5.37 0.23 7.44
N ILE A 73 4.98 0.93 8.51
CA ILE A 73 5.76 0.90 9.75
C ILE A 73 5.56 -0.50 10.32
N VAL A 74 6.49 -1.40 10.03
CA VAL A 74 6.56 -2.70 10.68
C VAL A 74 6.93 -2.45 12.12
N ASN A 75 5.92 -2.45 13.01
CA ASN A 75 6.14 -2.58 14.44
C ASN A 75 6.65 -4.00 14.69
N GLU A 76 7.95 -4.19 14.53
CA GLU A 76 8.62 -5.44 14.81
C GLU A 76 8.42 -5.76 16.31
N GLN A 77 7.66 -6.81 16.59
CA GLN A 77 7.49 -7.26 17.96
C GLN A 77 8.84 -7.80 18.45
N VAL A 78 9.27 -7.33 19.62
CA VAL A 78 10.39 -7.96 20.33
C VAL A 78 9.89 -9.32 20.80
N ASP A 79 10.25 -10.36 20.07
CA ASP A 79 10.01 -11.74 20.47
C ASP A 79 11.00 -12.17 21.58
N GLU A 80 10.67 -13.26 22.26
CA GLU A 80 11.49 -13.79 23.36
C GLU A 80 12.90 -14.16 22.90
N GLU A 81 13.07 -14.59 21.65
CA GLU A 81 14.38 -14.94 21.07
C GLU A 81 15.29 -13.73 20.95
N LYS A 82 14.76 -12.58 20.49
CA LYS A 82 15.50 -11.32 20.43
C LYS A 82 15.81 -10.75 21.80
N ALA A 83 14.89 -10.86 22.75
CA ALA A 83 15.14 -10.46 24.13
C ALA A 83 16.28 -11.29 24.73
N PHE A 84 16.23 -12.61 24.58
CA PHE A 84 17.27 -13.53 25.03
C PHE A 84 18.63 -13.26 24.36
N LEU A 85 18.63 -13.03 23.04
CA LEU A 85 19.85 -12.68 22.31
C LEU A 85 20.45 -11.36 22.81
N SER A 86 19.62 -10.37 23.12
CA SER A 86 20.07 -9.09 23.66
C SER A 86 20.76 -9.27 25.02
N GLU A 87 20.15 -10.06 25.92
CA GLU A 87 20.75 -10.39 27.21
C GLU A 87 22.09 -11.12 27.06
N ALA A 88 22.16 -12.10 26.15
CA ALA A 88 23.40 -12.83 25.87
C ALA A 88 24.51 -11.91 25.34
N VAL A 89 24.19 -10.95 24.46
CA VAL A 89 25.14 -9.97 23.94
C VAL A 89 25.65 -9.04 25.04
N ILE A 90 24.78 -8.60 25.96
CA ILE A 90 25.17 -7.77 27.11
C ILE A 90 26.13 -8.54 28.01
N GLN A 91 25.82 -9.80 28.33
CA GLN A 91 26.67 -10.63 29.17
C GLN A 91 28.06 -10.84 28.55
N LEU A 92 28.12 -11.22 27.27
CA LEU A 92 29.39 -11.40 26.57
C LEU A 92 30.22 -10.12 26.52
N SER A 93 29.57 -8.97 26.36
CA SER A 93 30.25 -7.67 26.37
C SER A 93 30.92 -7.39 27.71
N ASN A 94 30.24 -7.69 28.82
CA ASN A 94 30.79 -7.54 30.17
C ASN A 94 31.96 -8.50 30.44
N GLU A 95 31.85 -9.76 30.00
CA GLU A 95 32.93 -10.74 30.13
C GLU A 95 34.18 -10.32 29.35
N LEU A 96 34.00 -9.83 28.11
CA LEU A 96 35.10 -9.29 27.31
C LEU A 96 35.76 -8.07 27.97
N GLU A 97 34.99 -7.20 28.62
CA GLU A 97 35.54 -6.06 29.35
C GLU A 97 36.36 -6.51 30.57
N SER A 98 35.85 -7.47 31.35
CA SER A 98 36.55 -8.05 32.49
C SER A 98 37.89 -8.68 32.06
N LEU A 99 37.88 -9.51 31.01
CA LEU A 99 39.10 -10.13 30.47
C LEU A 99 40.11 -9.09 29.96
N LYS A 100 39.64 -8.01 29.32
CA LYS A 100 40.53 -6.92 28.90
C LYS A 100 41.20 -6.24 30.09
N GLN A 101 40.48 -6.02 31.19
CA GLN A 101 41.07 -5.45 32.41
C GLN A 101 42.09 -6.41 33.03
N GLU A 102 41.76 -7.70 33.13
CA GLU A 102 42.69 -8.70 33.65
C GLU A 102 43.99 -8.75 32.83
N ILE A 103 43.88 -8.84 31.50
CA ILE A 103 45.04 -8.80 30.60
C ILE A 103 45.84 -7.51 30.78
N LYS A 104 45.18 -6.35 30.96
CA LYS A 104 45.86 -5.08 31.20
C LYS A 104 46.62 -5.08 32.52
N THR A 105 46.05 -5.64 33.59
CA THR A 105 46.75 -5.77 34.88
C THR A 105 47.95 -6.73 34.79
N LEU A 106 47.81 -7.84 34.06
CA LEU A 106 48.89 -8.81 33.85
C LEU A 106 50.00 -8.28 32.93
N LYS A 107 49.67 -7.44 31.95
CA LYS A 107 50.65 -6.81 31.03
C LYS A 107 51.25 -5.51 31.56
N GLY A 108 50.62 -4.87 32.55
CA GLY A 108 51.05 -3.62 33.17
C GLY A 108 51.73 -3.79 34.53
N GLY A 109 51.95 -5.02 35.00
CA GLY A 109 52.71 -5.31 36.21
C GLY A 109 54.22 -5.18 35.98
N ASN A 110 54.79 -4.08 36.46
CA ASN A 110 56.15 -4.07 37.03
C ASN A 110 56.10 -4.68 38.43
#